data_AF-A0A645CFU7-F1
#
_entry.id   AF-A0A645CFU7-F1
#
_cell.length_a   1.000
_cell.length_b   1.000
_cell.length_c   1.000
_cell.angle_alpha   90.00
_cell.angle_beta   90.00
_cell.angle_gamma   90.00
#
_symmetry.space_group_name_H-M   'P 1'
#
loop_
_entity.id
_entity.type
_entity.pdbx_description
1 polymer ?
#
loop_
_entity_poly.entity_id
_entity_poly.type
_entity_poly.pdbx_seq_one_letter_code
_entity_poly.pdbx_strand_id
1 'polypeptide(L)'
;MAAEIEKIEEKKLPVGFLDITLYRDDLSTLSYQPIVHQTQIPTDLNGKTVVLVDDVLYTGRTVRAALDALIDIGRPKAVQLAVLVDRGHRELPIRADYVGKNVPTSSKEVVSVQILPIDKDEQVILKEISE
;
A
#
# COMPACT_ATOMS: atom_id res chain seq x y z
N MET A 1 -11.45 5.40 -2.04
CA MET A 1 -11.82 4.16 -2.76
C MET A 1 -13.12 3.54 -2.22
N ALA A 2 -13.17 2.99 -1.01
CA ALA A 2 -14.37 2.28 -0.50
C ALA A 2 -15.66 3.11 -0.55
N ALA A 3 -15.59 4.41 -0.21
CA ALA A 3 -16.73 5.33 -0.29
C ALA A 3 -17.25 5.52 -1.74
N GLU A 4 -16.36 5.53 -2.74
CA GLU A 4 -16.78 5.63 -4.15
C GLU A 4 -17.43 4.33 -4.63
N ILE A 5 -16.93 3.18 -4.19
CA ILE A 5 -17.57 1.89 -4.50
C ILE A 5 -18.96 1.82 -3.86
N GLU A 6 -19.10 2.24 -2.60
CA GLU A 6 -20.39 2.27 -1.91
C GLU A 6 -21.41 3.17 -2.60
N LYS A 7 -21.00 4.32 -3.14
CA LYS A 7 -21.88 5.20 -3.92
C LYS A 7 -22.41 4.55 -5.21
N ILE A 8 -21.61 3.69 -5.84
CA ILE A 8 -21.93 3.07 -7.13
C ILE A 8 -22.72 1.77 -6.93
N GLU A 9 -22.28 0.93 -6.00
CA GLU A 9 -22.81 -0.42 -5.76
C GLU A 9 -23.87 -0.46 -4.66
N GLU A 10 -24.12 0.67 -3.98
CA GLU A 10 -25.00 0.80 -2.80
C GLU A 10 -24.67 -0.21 -1.69
N LYS A 11 -23.39 -0.61 -1.60
CA LYS A 11 -22.89 -1.61 -0.66
C LYS A 11 -21.66 -1.11 0.07
N LYS A 12 -21.75 -1.12 1.40
CA LYS A 12 -20.62 -0.80 2.27
C LYS A 12 -19.61 -1.95 2.29
N LEU A 13 -18.36 -1.64 1.96
CA LEU A 13 -17.26 -2.58 2.03
C LEU A 13 -16.58 -2.54 3.41
N PRO A 14 -16.18 -3.68 3.98
CA PRO A 14 -15.30 -3.70 5.14
C PRO A 14 -13.93 -3.11 4.77
N VAL A 15 -13.46 -2.13 5.54
CA VAL A 15 -12.14 -1.51 5.38
C VAL A 15 -11.32 -1.82 6.63
N GLY A 16 -10.11 -2.33 6.43
CA GLY A 16 -9.16 -2.63 7.51
C GLY A 16 -7.83 -1.93 7.30
N PHE A 17 -7.02 -1.94 8.35
CA PHE A 17 -5.66 -1.41 8.39
C PHE A 17 -4.71 -2.56 8.72
N LEU A 18 -3.61 -2.66 7.99
CA LEU A 18 -2.61 -3.69 8.17
C LEU A 18 -1.28 -3.01 8.54
N ASP A 19 -0.80 -3.27 9.75
CA ASP A 19 0.56 -2.87 10.11
C ASP A 19 1.54 -3.95 9.65
N ILE A 20 2.47 -3.54 8.80
CA ILE A 20 3.48 -4.40 8.19
C ILE A 20 4.86 -4.21 8.81
N THR A 21 4.97 -3.35 9.83
CA THR A 21 6.25 -2.90 10.40
C THR A 21 7.18 -4.08 10.71
N LEU A 22 6.66 -5.12 11.37
CA LEU A 22 7.47 -6.30 11.76
C LEU A 22 7.80 -7.26 10.61
N TYR A 23 7.16 -7.12 9.44
CA TYR A 23 7.34 -8.00 8.28
C TYR A 23 8.33 -7.44 7.25
N ARG A 24 8.78 -6.19 7.45
CA ARG A 24 9.73 -5.51 6.59
C ARG A 24 11.13 -6.09 6.76
N ASP A 25 11.74 -6.52 5.67
CA ASP A 25 13.08 -7.09 5.65
C ASP A 25 14.20 -6.04 5.81
N ASP A 26 13.86 -4.77 5.60
CA ASP A 26 14.72 -3.60 5.74
C ASP A 26 14.66 -2.93 7.12
N LEU A 27 14.02 -3.55 8.11
CA LEU A 27 13.88 -3.04 9.49
C LEU A 27 15.19 -2.55 10.12
N SER A 28 16.29 -3.30 9.93
CA SER A 28 17.61 -2.96 10.47
C SER A 28 18.19 -1.66 9.90
N THR A 29 17.73 -1.23 8.73
CA THR A 29 18.17 0.01 8.06
C THR A 29 17.28 1.22 8.38
N LEU A 30 16.08 1.01 8.90
CA LEU A 30 15.07 2.07 9.08
C LEU A 30 15.09 2.70 10.49
N SER A 31 15.31 1.92 11.57
CA SER A 31 15.40 2.45 12.95
C SER A 31 15.85 1.37 13.95
N TYR A 32 16.48 1.80 15.06
CA TYR A 32 16.85 0.92 16.18
C TYR A 32 15.63 0.46 17.01
N GLN A 33 14.50 1.19 16.92
CA GLN A 33 13.23 0.83 17.55
C GLN A 33 12.07 1.06 16.56
N PRO A 34 11.49 0.01 15.97
CA PRO A 34 10.34 0.14 15.09
C PRO A 34 9.08 0.47 15.91
N ILE A 35 8.32 1.48 15.47
CA ILE A 35 7.01 1.81 16.04
C ILE A 35 5.98 0.89 15.40
N VAL A 36 5.43 -0.04 16.19
CA VAL A 36 4.40 -0.97 15.73
C VAL A 36 3.03 -0.31 15.88
N HIS A 37 2.25 -0.35 14.80
CA HIS A 37 0.87 0.12 14.77
C HIS A 37 -0.11 -1.06 14.92
N GLN A 38 -1.37 -0.77 15.19
CA GLN A 38 -2.37 -1.82 15.35
C GLN A 38 -2.91 -2.26 13.99
N THR A 39 -2.80 -3.55 13.68
CA THR A 39 -3.58 -4.18 12.61
C THR A 39 -5.05 -4.28 13.04
N GLN A 40 -5.96 -3.78 12.21
CA GLN A 40 -7.41 -3.77 12.45
C GLN A 40 -8.13 -4.28 11.21
N ILE A 41 -8.60 -5.53 11.24
CA ILE A 41 -9.34 -6.13 10.13
C ILE A 41 -10.74 -6.48 10.65
N PRO A 42 -11.80 -5.77 10.21
CA PRO A 42 -13.13 -5.87 10.81
C PRO A 42 -13.89 -7.14 10.40
N THR A 43 -13.27 -8.06 9.68
CA THR A 43 -13.95 -9.21 9.10
C THR A 43 -13.00 -10.38 8.88
N ASP A 44 -13.54 -11.59 8.87
CA ASP A 44 -12.76 -12.77 8.47
C ASP A 44 -12.32 -12.64 7.01
N LEU A 45 -11.05 -12.94 6.75
CA LEU A 45 -10.44 -12.91 5.41
C LEU A 45 -10.65 -14.20 4.64
N ASN A 46 -10.98 -15.31 5.31
CA ASN A 46 -11.02 -16.63 4.69
C ASN A 46 -11.97 -16.67 3.49
N GLY A 47 -11.47 -17.12 2.34
CA GLY A 47 -12.24 -17.25 1.11
C GLY A 47 -12.66 -15.94 0.43
N LYS A 48 -12.21 -14.77 0.92
CA LYS A 48 -12.54 -13.46 0.35
C LYS A 48 -11.48 -12.97 -0.63
N THR A 49 -11.89 -12.09 -1.54
CA THR A 49 -10.94 -11.27 -2.31
C THR A 49 -10.56 -10.06 -1.46
N VAL A 50 -9.27 -9.91 -1.18
CA VAL A 50 -8.72 -8.76 -0.44
C VAL A 50 -8.02 -7.84 -1.42
N VAL A 51 -8.31 -6.55 -1.36
CA VAL A 51 -7.59 -5.54 -2.14
C VAL A 51 -6.68 -4.77 -1.18
N LEU A 52 -5.37 -5.01 -1.31
CA LEU A 52 -4.35 -4.16 -0.70
C LEU A 52 -4.35 -2.81 -1.40
N VAL A 53 -4.26 -1.73 -0.62
CA VAL A 53 -4.20 -0.37 -1.14
C VAL A 53 -2.92 0.29 -0.63
N ASP A 54 -2.10 0.79 -1.55
CA ASP A 54 -0.86 1.51 -1.24
C ASP A 54 -0.82 2.84 -2.01
N ASP A 55 -0.08 3.82 -1.50
CA ASP A 55 0.01 5.12 -2.17
C ASP A 55 0.94 5.05 -3.40
N VAL A 56 2.15 4.52 -3.22
CA VAL A 56 3.19 4.46 -4.24
C VAL A 56 3.81 3.07 -4.31
N LEU A 57 3.64 2.41 -5.46
CA LEU A 57 4.36 1.16 -5.74
C LEU A 57 5.76 1.45 -6.28
N TYR A 58 6.77 1.14 -5.47
CA TYR A 58 8.19 1.27 -5.81
C TYR A 58 8.87 -0.11 -5.96
N THR A 59 9.72 -0.53 -5.01
CA THR A 59 10.46 -1.81 -5.11
C THR A 59 9.56 -3.04 -4.98
N GLY A 60 8.41 -2.90 -4.33
CA GLY A 60 7.46 -3.98 -4.01
C GLY A 60 7.66 -4.62 -2.63
N ARG A 61 8.68 -4.22 -1.85
CA ARG A 61 8.95 -4.80 -0.52
C ARG A 61 7.84 -4.57 0.51
N THR A 62 7.25 -3.36 0.52
CA THR A 62 6.07 -3.02 1.33
C THR A 62 4.92 -3.98 1.08
N VAL A 63 4.59 -4.23 -0.20
CA VAL A 63 3.50 -5.14 -0.58
C VAL A 63 3.84 -6.58 -0.22
N ARG A 64 5.09 -7.02 -0.40
CA ARG A 64 5.53 -8.35 0.03
C ARG A 64 5.32 -8.55 1.52
N ALA A 65 5.72 -7.58 2.34
CA ALA A 65 5.49 -7.61 3.79
C ALA A 65 3.99 -7.63 4.14
N ALA A 66 3.17 -6.89 3.39
CA ALA A 66 1.70 -6.94 3.52
C ALA A 66 1.11 -8.31 3.18
N LEU A 67 1.62 -8.98 2.14
CA LEU A 67 1.19 -10.33 1.77
C LEU A 67 1.51 -11.35 2.87
N ASP A 68 2.72 -11.29 3.43
CA ASP A 68 3.13 -12.15 4.55
C ASP A 68 2.19 -11.93 5.76
N ALA A 69 1.96 -10.68 6.15
CA ALA A 69 1.09 -10.33 7.26
C ALA A 69 -0.38 -10.76 7.04
N LEU A 70 -0.91 -10.62 5.82
CA LEU A 70 -2.26 -11.08 5.49
C LEU A 70 -2.41 -12.61 5.62
N ILE A 71 -1.38 -13.36 5.21
CA ILE A 71 -1.39 -14.82 5.30
C ILE A 71 -1.32 -15.28 6.75
N ASP A 72 -0.64 -14.55 7.63
CA ASP A 72 -0.65 -14.89 9.07
C ASP A 72 -2.03 -14.67 9.72
N ILE A 73 -2.84 -13.77 9.16
CA ILE A 73 -4.18 -13.46 9.68
C ILE A 73 -5.27 -14.38 9.09
N GLY A 74 -5.13 -14.85 7.85
CA GLY A 74 -6.17 -15.67 7.22
C GLY A 74 -5.77 -16.28 5.88
N ARG A 75 -6.76 -16.84 5.17
CA ARG A 75 -6.59 -17.49 3.86
C ARG A 75 -7.54 -16.87 2.84
N PRO A 76 -7.23 -15.68 2.31
CA PRO A 76 -8.04 -15.06 1.25
C PRO A 76 -8.08 -15.94 0.00
N LYS A 77 -9.18 -15.88 -0.75
CA LYS A 77 -9.33 -16.54 -2.06
C LYS A 77 -8.39 -15.91 -3.09
N ALA A 78 -8.22 -14.59 -3.02
CA ALA A 78 -7.34 -13.82 -3.88
C ALA A 78 -6.89 -12.57 -3.13
N VAL A 79 -5.66 -12.11 -3.42
CA VAL A 79 -5.17 -10.81 -3.01
C VAL A 79 -4.87 -10.01 -4.26
N GLN A 80 -5.43 -8.81 -4.34
CA GLN A 80 -5.19 -7.84 -5.41
C GLN A 80 -4.49 -6.62 -4.83
N LEU A 81 -3.84 -5.84 -5.69
CA LEU A 81 -3.15 -4.61 -5.32
C LEU A 81 -3.67 -3.43 -6.12
N ALA A 82 -4.14 -2.40 -5.42
CA ALA A 82 -4.48 -1.10 -5.97
C ALA A 82 -3.48 -0.05 -5.47
N VAL A 83 -2.90 0.72 -6.38
CA VAL A 83 -2.00 1.83 -6.02
C VAL A 83 -2.36 3.13 -6.71
N LEU A 84 -2.13 4.25 -6.03
CA LEU A 84 -2.36 5.56 -6.64
C LEU A 84 -1.30 5.83 -7.71
N VAL A 85 -0.02 5.60 -7.40
CA VAL A 85 1.10 5.80 -8.32
C VAL A 85 1.93 4.52 -8.45
N ASP A 86 2.23 4.13 -9.67
CA ASP A 86 3.28 3.16 -9.97
C ASP A 86 4.50 3.90 -10.52
N ARG A 87 5.61 3.86 -9.79
CA ARG A 87 6.85 4.56 -10.18
C ARG A 87 7.95 3.67 -10.78
N GLY A 88 7.65 2.38 -11.00
CA GLY A 88 8.61 1.39 -11.53
C GLY A 88 9.67 0.93 -10.51
N HIS A 89 10.83 0.52 -11.01
CA HIS A 89 12.00 0.04 -10.23
C HIS A 89 11.73 -1.15 -9.31
N ARG A 90 11.04 -2.17 -9.84
CA ARG A 90 10.74 -3.40 -9.11
C ARG A 90 12.02 -4.16 -8.75
N GLU A 91 12.09 -4.57 -7.49
CA GLU A 91 13.08 -5.53 -6.98
C GLU A 91 12.45 -6.90 -6.72
N LEU A 92 11.12 -6.94 -6.64
CA LEU A 92 10.33 -8.16 -6.49
C LEU A 92 9.35 -8.29 -7.66
N PRO A 93 8.96 -9.51 -8.06
CA PRO A 93 8.02 -9.76 -9.16
C PRO A 93 6.57 -9.42 -8.75
N ILE A 94 6.34 -8.20 -8.30
CA ILE A 94 5.06 -7.69 -7.80
C ILE A 94 4.56 -6.60 -8.75
N ARG A 95 3.30 -6.74 -9.16
CA ARG A 95 2.59 -5.79 -10.03
C ARG A 95 1.26 -5.44 -9.39
N ALA A 96 0.83 -4.19 -9.54
CA ALA A 96 -0.51 -3.77 -9.18
C ALA A 96 -1.54 -4.19 -10.24
N ASP A 97 -2.70 -4.64 -9.78
CA ASP A 97 -3.87 -4.91 -10.61
C ASP A 97 -4.54 -3.60 -11.04
N TYR A 98 -4.53 -2.61 -10.14
CA TYR A 98 -5.12 -1.29 -10.36
C TYR A 98 -4.07 -0.21 -10.12
N VAL A 99 -3.85 0.64 -11.11
CA VAL A 99 -2.88 1.75 -11.03
C VAL A 99 -3.59 3.04 -11.40
N GLY A 100 -3.55 4.03 -10.50
CA GLY A 100 -4.05 5.37 -10.80
C GLY A 100 -3.23 6.05 -11.90
N LYS A 101 -1.91 6.15 -11.71
CA LYS A 101 -1.00 6.70 -12.71
C LYS A 101 0.35 5.97 -12.74
N ASN A 102 0.81 5.63 -13.94
CA ASN A 102 2.18 5.19 -14.17
C ASN A 102 3.07 6.42 -14.36
N VAL A 103 4.12 6.55 -13.57
CA VAL A 103 5.07 7.67 -13.61
C VAL A 103 6.48 7.10 -13.76
N PRO A 104 7.07 7.13 -14.97
CA PRO A 104 8.48 6.79 -15.13
C PRO A 104 9.32 7.74 -14.26
N THR A 105 10.16 7.19 -13.40
CA THR A 105 11.05 7.96 -12.53
C THR A 105 12.49 7.49 -12.67
N SER A 106 13.45 8.31 -12.25
CA SER A 106 14.81 7.87 -11.93
C SER A 106 14.89 7.36 -10.49
N SER A 107 15.99 6.67 -10.14
CA SER A 107 16.26 6.27 -8.75
C SER A 107 16.55 7.44 -7.81
N LYS A 108 16.90 8.62 -8.35
CA LYS A 108 17.14 9.86 -7.58
C LYS A 108 15.88 10.66 -7.31
N GLU A 109 14.78 10.31 -7.97
CA GLU A 109 13.50 10.97 -7.77
C GLU A 109 12.70 10.31 -6.65
N VAL A 110 11.80 11.07 -6.05
CA VAL A 110 10.87 10.65 -5.00
C VAL A 110 9.49 11.12 -5.39
N VAL A 111 8.53 10.20 -5.32
CA VAL A 111 7.10 10.51 -5.41
C VAL A 111 6.59 10.77 -3.99
N SER A 112 6.05 11.96 -3.75
CA SER A 112 5.43 12.36 -2.49
C SER A 112 3.94 12.53 -2.74
N VAL A 113 3.14 11.68 -2.11
CA VAL A 113 1.68 11.76 -2.10
C VAL A 113 1.26 12.57 -0.88
N GLN A 114 0.35 13.52 -1.09
CA GLN A 114 -0.25 14.35 -0.04
C GLN A 114 -1.77 14.21 -0.14
N ILE A 115 -2.41 13.87 0.98
CA ILE A 115 -3.85 13.61 1.03
C ILE A 115 -4.50 14.31 2.22
N LEU A 116 -5.63 14.95 1.98
CA LEU A 116 -6.45 15.52 3.05
C LEU A 116 -7.23 14.42 3.80
N PRO A 117 -7.45 14.56 5.12
CA PRO A 117 -7.04 15.66 6.00
C PRO A 117 -5.67 15.42 6.67
N ILE A 118 -4.91 14.41 6.24
CA ILE A 118 -3.64 14.01 6.87
C ILE A 118 -2.56 15.08 6.59
N ASP A 119 -2.52 15.56 5.36
CA ASP A 119 -1.64 16.62 4.88
C ASP A 119 -2.37 17.96 4.76
N LYS A 120 -1.65 18.98 4.27
CA LYS A 120 -2.21 20.33 4.03
C LYS A 120 -2.85 20.51 2.65
N ASP A 121 -2.48 19.66 1.70
CA ASP A 121 -2.87 19.73 0.29
C ASP A 121 -3.26 18.31 -0.21
N GLU A 122 -3.93 18.25 -1.36
CA GLU A 122 -4.27 17.00 -2.06
C GLU A 122 -3.57 16.94 -3.42
N GLN A 123 -2.37 16.34 -3.46
CA GLN A 123 -1.51 16.36 -4.64
C GLN A 123 -0.47 15.24 -4.66
N VAL A 124 0.07 14.96 -5.85
CA VAL A 124 1.21 14.05 -6.06
C VAL A 124 2.36 14.86 -6.64
N ILE A 125 3.50 14.88 -5.93
CA ILE A 125 4.69 15.66 -6.30
C ILE A 125 5.83 14.72 -6.64
N LEU A 126 6.49 14.95 -7.77
CA LEU A 126 7.78 14.34 -8.10
C LEU A 126 8.90 15.31 -7.71
N LYS A 127 9.84 14.86 -6.89
CA LYS A 127 10.99 15.65 -6.42
C LYS A 127 12.27 14.92 -6.74
N GLU A 128 13.32 15.65 -7.09
CA GLU A 128 14.68 15.08 -7.17
C GLU A 128 15.39 15.33 -5.84
N ILE A 129 16.06 14.32 -5.31
CA ILE A 129 16.90 14.49 -4.12
C ILE A 129 18.20 15.17 -4.57
N SER A 130 18.35 16.45 -4.24
CA SER A 130 19.64 17.14 -4.33
C SER A 130 20.58 16.59 -3.27
N GLU A 131 21.83 16.28 -3.66
CA GLU A 131 22.93 15.93 -2.75
C GLU A 131 23.24 17.05 -1.74
#